data_AF-A0AAP0BJY7-F1
#
_entry.id   AF-A0AAP0BJY7-F1
#
_cell.length_a   1.000
_cell.length_b   1.000
_cell.length_c   1.000
_cell.angle_alpha   90.00
_cell.angle_beta   90.00
_cell.angle_gamma   90.00
#
_symmetry.space_group_name_H-M   'P 1'
#
loop_
_entity.id
_entity.type
_entity.pdbx_description
1 polymer ?
#
loop_
_entity_poly.entity_id
_entity_poly.type
_entity_poly.pdbx_seq_one_letter_code
_entity_poly.pdbx_strand_id
1 'polypeptide(L)'
;MKPPSYNDIRVKYLKQEVDTTLQLLEDYKAEWRKVGCTIMSDGWSDRKRRSICNFLVNSPKGTVFLSSIDTSDISKTSEKVFQMLDEVVEKVGEENVVQVVTDNASNYKAAGQMLMEKRKHLYWTPCAAHCIDLILEDFEKKIELHKSTIAKGRKITT
;
A
#
# COMPACT_ATOMS: atom_id res chain seq x y z
N MET A 1 21.41 5.24 -35.39
CA MET A 1 21.85 4.76 -34.05
C MET A 1 21.42 3.31 -33.87
N LYS A 2 22.27 2.44 -33.31
CA LYS A 2 21.88 1.05 -33.00
C LYS A 2 21.08 1.05 -31.69
N PRO A 3 19.93 0.37 -31.61
CA PRO A 3 19.15 0.30 -30.37
C PRO A 3 19.91 -0.49 -29.29
N PRO A 4 19.66 -0.20 -28.01
CA PRO A 4 20.29 -0.91 -26.90
C PRO A 4 19.86 -2.38 -26.86
N SER A 5 20.78 -3.25 -26.41
CA SER A 5 20.48 -4.67 -26.25
C SER A 5 19.67 -4.95 -24.98
N TYR A 6 19.08 -6.15 -24.91
CA TYR A 6 18.42 -6.64 -23.69
C TYR A 6 19.33 -6.55 -22.44
N ASN A 7 20.63 -6.85 -22.58
CA ASN A 7 21.57 -6.77 -21.47
C ASN A 7 21.88 -5.32 -21.08
N ASP A 8 21.96 -4.42 -22.06
CA ASP A 8 22.15 -3.00 -21.77
C ASP A 8 20.96 -2.44 -20.98
N ILE A 9 19.72 -2.80 -21.37
CA ILE A 9 18.49 -2.35 -20.71
C ILE A 9 18.41 -2.87 -19.28
N ARG A 10 18.54 -4.19 -19.08
CA ARG A 10 18.28 -4.82 -17.77
C ARG A 10 19.36 -4.56 -16.72
N VAL A 11 20.58 -4.19 -17.13
CA VAL A 11 21.71 -4.00 -16.21
C VAL A 11 22.13 -2.54 -16.18
N LYS A 12 22.64 -2.03 -17.30
CA LYS A 12 23.27 -0.71 -17.35
C LYS A 12 22.24 0.40 -17.20
N TYR A 13 21.27 0.45 -18.11
CA TYR A 13 20.28 1.52 -18.12
C TYR A 13 19.34 1.42 -16.92
N LEU A 14 18.91 0.22 -16.53
CA LEU A 14 18.12 0.04 -15.32
C LEU A 14 18.84 0.59 -14.08
N LYS A 15 20.12 0.27 -13.90
CA LYS A 15 20.90 0.79 -12.76
C LYS A 15 20.99 2.32 -12.80
N GLN A 16 21.27 2.89 -13.97
CA GLN A 16 21.34 4.35 -14.16
C GLN A 16 20.01 5.05 -13.83
N GLU A 17 18.89 4.48 -14.26
CA GLU A 17 17.55 5.03 -13.96
C GLU A 17 17.20 4.89 -12.47
N VAL A 18 17.57 3.78 -11.83
CA VAL A 18 17.41 3.61 -10.38
C VAL A 18 18.22 4.64 -9.60
N ASP A 19 19.49 4.81 -9.94
CA ASP A 19 20.38 5.79 -9.28
C ASP A 19 19.83 7.21 -9.47
N THR A 20 19.36 7.55 -10.68
CA THR A 20 18.73 8.85 -10.98
C THR A 20 17.46 9.05 -10.16
N THR A 21 16.60 8.03 -10.06
CA THR A 21 15.37 8.08 -9.27
C THR A 21 15.67 8.25 -7.78
N LEU A 22 16.68 7.57 -7.25
CA LEU A 22 17.10 7.71 -5.86
C LEU A 22 17.64 9.11 -5.57
N GLN A 23 18.35 9.74 -6.52
CA GLN A 23 18.81 11.11 -6.36
C GLN A 23 17.65 12.11 -6.33
N LEU A 24 16.63 11.91 -7.18
CA LEU A 24 15.40 12.72 -7.17
C LEU A 24 14.59 12.53 -5.88
N LEU A 25 14.68 11.35 -5.26
CA LEU A 25 13.98 11.04 -4.01
C LEU A 25 14.48 11.85 -2.81
N GLU A 26 15.74 12.29 -2.80
CA GLU A 26 16.31 13.07 -1.69
C GLU A 26 15.52 14.36 -1.44
N ASP A 27 15.02 14.99 -2.49
CA ASP A 27 14.18 16.18 -2.42
C ASP A 27 12.80 15.92 -1.78
N TYR A 28 12.29 14.69 -1.84
CA TYR A 28 11.08 14.25 -1.15
C TYR A 28 11.38 13.89 0.30
N LYS A 29 12.48 13.18 0.57
CA LYS A 29 12.91 12.87 1.94
C LYS A 29 13.18 14.14 2.75
N ALA A 30 13.76 15.16 2.13
CA ALA A 30 13.95 16.47 2.76
C ALA A 30 12.62 17.14 3.12
N GLU A 31 11.56 16.92 2.35
CA GLU A 31 10.21 17.37 2.67
C GLU A 31 9.62 16.56 3.83
N TRP A 32 9.76 15.24 3.79
CA TRP A 32 9.26 14.34 4.84
C TRP A 32 9.82 14.71 6.23
N ARG A 33 11.09 15.12 6.30
CA ARG A 33 11.71 15.62 7.54
C ARG A 33 11.12 16.93 8.07
N LYS A 34 10.51 17.75 7.21
CA LYS A 34 9.97 19.06 7.58
C LYS A 34 8.51 18.99 7.99
N VAL A 35 7.71 18.24 7.22
CA VAL A 35 6.24 18.26 7.36
C VAL A 35 5.65 16.87 7.65
N GLY A 36 6.50 15.85 7.71
CA GLY A 36 6.08 14.46 7.83
C GLY A 36 5.60 13.87 6.50
N CYS A 37 5.23 12.58 6.57
CA CYS A 37 4.67 11.85 5.44
C CYS A 37 3.68 10.78 5.91
N THR A 38 2.90 10.29 4.95
CA THR A 38 1.95 9.19 5.12
C THR A 38 2.44 7.98 4.34
N ILE A 39 2.60 6.85 5.01
CA ILE A 39 2.84 5.56 4.35
C ILE A 39 1.48 4.97 3.98
N MET A 40 1.32 4.56 2.73
CA MET A 40 0.13 3.90 2.21
C MET A 40 0.49 2.51 1.74
N SER A 41 -0.29 1.52 2.16
CA SER A 41 -0.18 0.12 1.78
C SER A 41 -1.39 -0.30 0.96
N ASP A 42 -1.15 -0.89 -0.20
CA ASP A 42 -2.20 -1.48 -1.04
C ASP A 42 -1.86 -2.92 -1.42
N GLY A 43 -2.74 -3.84 -1.05
CA GLY A 43 -2.57 -5.27 -1.24
C GLY A 43 -3.42 -5.77 -2.41
N TRP A 44 -2.82 -6.54 -3.31
CA TRP A 44 -3.55 -7.24 -4.36
C TRP A 44 -3.20 -8.72 -4.37
N SER A 45 -4.21 -9.57 -4.56
CA SER A 45 -4.03 -11.03 -4.68
C SER A 45 -4.54 -11.52 -6.03
N ASP A 46 -3.74 -12.33 -6.70
CA ASP A 46 -4.12 -12.93 -7.97
C ASP A 46 -4.95 -14.22 -7.81
N ARG A 47 -5.48 -14.74 -8.93
CA ARG A 47 -6.26 -16.00 -8.93
C ARG A 47 -5.45 -17.23 -8.52
N LYS A 48 -4.12 -17.15 -8.54
CA LYS A 48 -3.20 -18.22 -8.10
C LYS A 48 -2.80 -18.05 -6.63
N ARG A 49 -3.46 -17.16 -5.88
CA ARG A 49 -3.18 -16.84 -4.47
C ARG A 49 -1.77 -16.29 -4.23
N ARG A 50 -1.18 -15.64 -5.23
CA ARG A 50 0.01 -14.80 -5.04
C ARG A 50 -0.46 -13.43 -4.57
N SER A 51 0.05 -13.00 -3.43
CA SER A 51 -0.29 -11.70 -2.85
C SER A 51 0.91 -10.78 -2.94
N ILE A 52 0.66 -9.54 -3.35
CA ILE A 52 1.66 -8.48 -3.43
C ILE A 52 1.12 -7.29 -2.64
N CYS A 53 1.99 -6.66 -1.86
CA CYS A 53 1.69 -5.45 -1.13
C CYS A 53 2.61 -4.33 -1.59
N ASN A 54 2.02 -3.28 -2.15
CA ASN A 54 2.72 -2.08 -2.58
C ASN A 54 2.74 -1.07 -1.44
N PHE A 55 3.89 -0.42 -1.27
CA PHE A 55 4.09 0.66 -0.32
C PHE A 55 4.38 1.95 -1.07
N LEU A 56 3.61 2.98 -0.74
CA LEU A 56 3.79 4.32 -1.23
C LEU A 56 4.00 5.28 -0.06
N VAL A 57 4.73 6.37 -0.29
CA VAL A 57 4.89 7.45 0.69
C VAL A 57 4.34 8.72 0.07
N ASN A 58 3.35 9.32 0.72
CA ASN A 58 2.73 10.57 0.31
C ASN A 58 3.14 11.73 1.22
N SER A 59 3.43 12.87 0.60
CA SER A 59 3.62 14.15 1.27
C SER A 59 3.05 15.28 0.38
N PRO A 60 3.02 16.54 0.85
CA PRO A 60 2.58 17.67 0.01
C PRO A 60 3.36 17.83 -1.30
N LYS A 61 4.61 17.33 -1.35
CA LYS A 61 5.43 17.34 -2.57
C LYS A 61 4.98 16.30 -3.60
N GLY A 62 4.32 15.23 -3.16
CA GLY A 62 3.78 14.19 -4.02
C GLY A 62 3.89 12.79 -3.42
N THR A 63 3.52 11.80 -4.25
CA THR A 63 3.55 10.39 -3.88
C THR A 63 4.74 9.68 -4.53
N VAL A 64 5.45 8.91 -3.73
CA VAL A 64 6.59 8.09 -4.16
C VAL A 64 6.22 6.62 -3.98
N PHE A 65 6.51 5.80 -4.98
CA PHE A 65 6.53 4.34 -4.83
C PHE A 65 7.80 3.93 -4.07
N LEU A 66 7.64 3.30 -2.90
CA LEU A 66 8.76 2.93 -2.02
C LEU A 66 9.26 1.51 -2.29
N SER A 67 8.34 0.55 -2.37
CA SER A 67 8.63 -0.86 -2.59
C SER A 67 7.37 -1.66 -2.84
N SER A 68 7.56 -2.86 -3.37
CA SER A 68 6.54 -3.90 -3.48
C SER A 68 7.07 -5.16 -2.82
N ILE A 69 6.26 -5.81 -1.98
CA ILE A 69 6.63 -6.99 -1.19
C ILE A 69 5.70 -8.14 -1.57
N ASP A 70 6.25 -9.32 -1.83
CA ASP A 70 5.46 -10.55 -1.95
C ASP A 70 4.95 -10.93 -0.56
N THR A 71 3.63 -10.87 -0.38
CA THR A 71 2.94 -11.12 0.89
C THR A 71 2.20 -12.45 0.91
N SER A 72 2.43 -13.34 -0.05
CA SER A 72 1.77 -14.65 -0.15
C SER A 72 1.88 -15.48 1.15
N ASP A 73 2.97 -15.30 1.91
CA ASP A 73 3.21 -15.95 3.21
C ASP A 73 3.13 -15.03 4.43
N ILE A 74 2.90 -13.73 4.22
CA ILE A 74 2.89 -12.68 5.24
C ILE A 74 1.47 -12.34 5.67
N SER A 75 0.52 -12.24 4.73
CA SER A 75 -0.84 -11.74 4.97
C SER A 75 -1.73 -12.64 5.85
N LYS A 76 -1.21 -13.77 6.33
CA LYS A 76 -1.99 -14.76 7.09
C LYS A 76 -2.22 -14.40 8.56
N THR A 77 -1.39 -13.51 9.14
CA THR A 77 -1.41 -13.20 10.58
C THR A 77 -1.13 -11.72 10.85
N SER A 78 -1.75 -11.14 11.88
CA SER A 78 -1.55 -9.75 12.30
C SER A 78 -0.11 -9.42 12.66
N GLU A 79 0.62 -10.35 13.27
CA GLU A 79 2.00 -10.16 13.74
C GLU A 79 2.97 -9.98 12.57
N LYS A 80 2.80 -10.77 11.51
CA LYS A 80 3.60 -10.66 10.29
C LYS A 80 3.30 -9.38 9.51
N VAL A 81 2.02 -8.99 9.45
CA VAL A 81 1.64 -7.71 8.85
C VAL A 81 2.22 -6.55 9.66
N PHE A 82 2.17 -6.62 10.99
CA PHE A 82 2.79 -5.64 11.87
C PHE A 82 4.30 -5.53 11.62
N GLN A 83 5.03 -6.65 11.58
CA GLN A 83 6.47 -6.65 11.28
C GLN A 83 6.78 -5.99 9.92
N MET A 84 6.00 -6.31 8.89
CA MET A 84 6.14 -5.69 7.57
C MET A 84 5.89 -4.18 7.62
N LEU A 85 4.83 -3.72 8.27
CA LEU A 85 4.54 -2.29 8.42
C LEU A 85 5.63 -1.57 9.22
N ASP A 86 6.12 -2.21 10.28
CA ASP A 86 7.13 -1.70 11.17
C ASP A 86 8.49 -1.52 10.47
N GLU A 87 8.91 -2.50 9.64
CA GLU A 87 10.10 -2.39 8.80
C GLU A 87 9.99 -1.26 7.77
N VAL A 88 8.81 -1.04 7.20
CA VAL A 88 8.58 0.07 6.27
C VAL A 88 8.67 1.42 6.97
N VAL A 89 8.14 1.54 8.19
CA VAL A 89 8.30 2.75 9.01
C VAL A 89 9.79 3.01 9.30
N GLU A 90 10.55 2.00 9.72
CA GLU A 90 12.00 2.12 9.94
C GLU A 90 12.75 2.57 8.69
N LYS A 91 12.39 2.02 7.52
CA LYS A 91 12.99 2.40 6.23
C LYS A 91 12.76 3.86 5.86
N VAL A 92 11.62 4.43 6.26
CA VAL A 92 11.28 5.84 6.03
C VAL A 92 11.85 6.75 7.13
N GLY A 93 12.11 6.20 8.31
CA GLY A 93 12.47 6.91 9.54
C GLY A 93 11.22 7.32 10.32
N GLU A 94 11.03 6.78 11.52
CA GLU A 94 9.85 6.99 12.36
C GLU A 94 9.54 8.48 12.56
N GLU A 95 10.58 9.30 12.75
CA GLU A 95 10.45 10.74 12.95
C GLU A 95 9.82 11.48 11.77
N ASN A 96 9.83 10.86 10.58
CA ASN A 96 9.25 11.41 9.36
C ASN A 96 7.82 10.93 9.12
N VAL A 97 7.34 9.92 9.86
CA VAL A 97 6.04 9.27 9.60
C VAL A 97 4.99 9.79 10.55
N VAL A 98 3.94 10.39 9.99
CA VAL A 98 2.78 10.89 10.75
C VAL A 98 1.65 9.87 10.73
N GLN A 99 1.47 9.17 9.61
CA GLN A 99 0.33 8.31 9.38
C GLN A 99 0.71 7.05 8.60
N VAL A 100 0.07 5.93 8.94
CA VAL A 100 0.07 4.71 8.12
C VAL A 100 -1.36 4.37 7.71
N VAL A 101 -1.58 4.22 6.41
CA VAL A 101 -2.87 3.85 5.80
C VAL A 101 -2.75 2.46 5.21
N THR A 102 -3.66 1.56 5.59
CA THR A 102 -3.72 0.19 5.03
C THR A 102 -5.14 -0.17 4.64
N ASP A 103 -5.36 -1.34 4.05
CA ASP A 103 -6.71 -1.89 3.95
C ASP A 103 -7.36 -2.08 5.33
N ASN A 104 -8.66 -2.35 5.33
CA ASN A 104 -9.49 -2.52 6.53
C ASN A 104 -9.74 -4.00 6.86
N ALA A 105 -8.93 -4.92 6.32
CA ALA A 105 -9.02 -6.32 6.69
C ALA A 105 -8.63 -6.50 8.17
N SER A 106 -9.16 -7.55 8.81
CA SER A 106 -9.05 -7.74 10.27
C SER A 106 -7.61 -7.85 10.76
N ASN A 107 -6.75 -8.54 10.02
CA ASN A 107 -5.32 -8.66 10.27
C ASN A 107 -4.58 -7.31 10.15
N TYR A 108 -4.90 -6.49 9.16
CA TYR A 108 -4.32 -5.16 8.98
C TYR A 108 -4.77 -4.18 10.06
N LYS A 109 -6.05 -4.24 10.46
CA LYS A 109 -6.56 -3.45 11.59
C LYS A 109 -5.82 -3.79 12.89
N ALA A 110 -5.67 -5.07 13.21
CA ALA A 110 -4.93 -5.51 14.39
C ALA A 110 -3.45 -5.08 14.31
N ALA A 111 -2.80 -5.26 13.16
CA ALA A 111 -1.43 -4.81 12.94
C ALA A 111 -1.26 -3.29 13.10
N GLY A 112 -2.21 -2.50 12.59
CA GLY A 112 -2.24 -1.05 12.75
C GLY A 112 -2.37 -0.62 14.21
N GLN A 113 -3.17 -1.34 15.01
CA GLN A 113 -3.26 -1.11 16.45
C GLN A 113 -1.93 -1.40 17.15
N MET A 114 -1.30 -2.55 16.85
CA MET A 114 0.04 -2.89 17.38
C MET A 114 1.09 -1.84 17.01
N LEU A 115 0.99 -1.26 15.80
CA LEU A 115 1.88 -0.21 15.34
C LEU A 115 1.74 1.07 16.16
N MET A 116 0.51 1.53 16.42
CA MET A 116 0.26 2.68 17.30
C MET A 116 0.62 2.39 18.77
N GLU A 117 0.53 1.13 19.20
CA GLU A 117 0.98 0.72 20.53
C GLU A 117 2.49 0.86 20.68
N LYS A 118 3.26 0.44 19.66
CA LYS A 118 4.72 0.57 19.64
C LYS A 118 5.17 2.03 19.43
N ARG A 119 4.57 2.75 18.47
CA ARG A 119 5.02 4.06 17.99
C ARG A 119 3.99 5.13 18.32
N LYS A 120 4.20 5.84 19.43
CA LYS A 120 3.23 6.78 20.01
C LYS A 120 3.03 8.08 19.23
N HIS A 121 3.94 8.39 18.30
CA HIS A 121 3.93 9.63 17.54
C HIS A 121 3.32 9.50 16.14
N LEU A 122 2.89 8.29 15.74
CA LEU A 122 2.16 8.07 14.50
C LEU A 122 0.79 7.48 14.78
N TYR A 123 -0.11 7.57 13.80
CA TYR A 123 -1.42 6.94 13.86
C TYR A 123 -1.69 6.08 12.64
N TRP A 124 -2.49 5.04 12.84
CA TRP A 124 -2.98 4.18 11.77
C TRP A 124 -4.43 4.54 11.42
N THR A 125 -4.76 4.51 10.14
CA THR A 125 -6.15 4.66 9.66
C THR A 125 -6.46 3.65 8.55
N PRO A 126 -7.72 3.17 8.47
CA PRO A 126 -8.14 2.35 7.35
C PRO A 126 -8.24 3.17 6.05
N CYS A 127 -8.04 2.51 4.92
CA CYS A 127 -8.16 3.09 3.59
C CYS A 127 -9.60 3.58 3.34
N ALA A 128 -9.75 4.87 3.05
CA ALA A 128 -11.03 5.49 2.79
C ALA A 128 -11.77 4.88 1.59
N ALA A 129 -11.05 4.57 0.50
CA ALA A 129 -11.65 3.96 -0.68
C ALA A 129 -12.25 2.58 -0.34
N HIS A 130 -11.52 1.77 0.43
CA HIS A 130 -12.02 0.48 0.86
C HIS A 130 -13.17 0.60 1.88
N CYS A 131 -13.13 1.59 2.77
CA CYS A 131 -14.27 1.89 3.65
C CYS A 131 -15.55 2.24 2.85
N ILE A 132 -15.42 3.03 1.77
CA ILE A 132 -16.54 3.37 0.89
C ILE A 132 -17.06 2.11 0.18
N ASP A 133 -16.17 1.27 -0.33
CA ASP A 133 -16.53 0.00 -0.96
C ASP A 133 -17.36 -0.90 -0.01
N LEU A 134 -16.93 -1.03 1.25
CA LEU A 134 -17.68 -1.78 2.27
C LEU A 134 -19.06 -1.16 2.57
N ILE A 135 -19.19 0.17 2.57
CA ILE A 135 -20.49 0.85 2.73
C ILE A 135 -21.41 0.52 1.55
N LEU A 136 -20.87 0.54 0.33
CA LEU A 136 -21.63 0.20 -0.88
C LEU A 136 -22.03 -1.28 -0.92
N GLU A 137 -21.16 -2.19 -0.49
CA GLU A 137 -21.51 -3.61 -0.32
C GLU A 137 -22.65 -3.80 0.70
N ASP A 138 -22.65 -3.02 1.78
CA ASP A 138 -23.70 -3.05 2.78
C ASP A 138 -25.04 -2.58 2.20
N PHE A 139 -25.04 -1.54 1.35
CA PHE A 139 -26.24 -1.13 0.62
C PHE A 139 -26.72 -2.21 -0.36
N GLU A 140 -25.82 -2.87 -1.10
CA GLU A 140 -26.16 -4.04 -1.93
C GLU A 140 -26.90 -5.09 -1.09
N LYS A 141 -26.38 -5.43 0.09
CA LYS A 141 -26.88 -6.54 0.91
C LYS A 141 -28.17 -6.19 1.68
N LYS A 142 -28.30 -4.96 2.17
CA LYS A 142 -29.36 -4.53 3.09
C LYS A 142 -30.57 -3.90 2.40
N ILE A 143 -30.43 -3.40 1.17
CA ILE A 143 -31.55 -2.82 0.40
C ILE A 143 -32.05 -3.89 -0.58
N GLU A 144 -33.26 -4.42 -0.33
CA GLU A 144 -33.83 -5.53 -1.12
C GLU A 144 -33.94 -5.23 -2.63
N LEU A 145 -34.19 -3.97 -3.00
CA LEU A 145 -34.15 -3.55 -4.41
C LEU A 145 -32.76 -3.73 -5.03
N HIS A 146 -31.70 -3.31 -4.34
CA HIS A 146 -30.33 -3.45 -4.83
C HIS A 146 -29.91 -4.91 -4.89
N LYS A 147 -30.15 -5.67 -3.82
CA LYS A 147 -29.89 -7.11 -3.74
C LYS A 147 -30.51 -7.88 -4.90
N SER A 148 -31.81 -7.67 -5.16
CA SER A 148 -32.52 -8.34 -6.24
C SER A 148 -32.05 -7.90 -7.64
N THR A 149 -31.74 -6.62 -7.82
CA THR A 149 -31.25 -6.07 -9.10
C THR A 149 -29.85 -6.58 -9.43
N ILE A 150 -28.92 -6.53 -8.47
CA ILE A 150 -27.55 -7.02 -8.64
C ILE A 150 -27.53 -8.53 -8.89
N ALA A 151 -28.33 -9.31 -8.16
CA ALA A 151 -28.43 -10.75 -8.38
C ALA A 151 -28.94 -11.10 -9.79
N LYS A 152 -29.89 -10.34 -10.34
CA LYS A 152 -30.33 -10.50 -11.73
C LYS A 152 -29.23 -10.11 -12.72
N GLY A 153 -28.53 -9.00 -12.48
CA GLY A 153 -27.41 -8.56 -13.30
C GLY A 153 -26.28 -9.59 -13.38
N ARG A 154 -25.89 -10.18 -12.24
CA ARG A 154 -24.86 -11.22 -12.17
C ARG A 154 -25.19 -12.42 -13.07
N LYS A 155 -26.44 -12.85 -13.16
CA LYS A 155 -26.85 -13.97 -14.04
C LYS A 155 -26.63 -13.73 -15.54
N ILE A 156 -26.45 -12.47 -15.96
CA ILE A 156 -26.20 -12.12 -17.35
C ILE A 156 -24.68 -12.04 -17.61
N THR A 157 -23.89 -11.71 -16.59
CA THR A 157 -22.46 -11.46 -16.70
C THR A 157 -21.56 -12.64 -16.28
N THR A 158 -22.14 -13.68 -15.68
CA THR A 158 -21.49 -14.98 -15.38
C THR A 158 -22.17 -16.12 -16.11
#